data_AF-A0A4Q2CWQ0-F1
#
_entry.id   AF-A0A4Q2CWQ0-F1
#
_cell.length_a   1.000
_cell.length_b   1.000
_cell.length_c   1.000
_cell.angle_alpha   90.00
_cell.angle_beta   90.00
_cell.angle_gamma   90.00
#
_symmetry.space_group_name_H-M   'P 1'
#
loop_
_entity.id
_entity.type
_entity.pdbx_description
1 polymer ?
#
loop_
_entity_poly.entity_id
_entity_poly.type
_entity_poly.pdbx_seq_one_letter_code
_entity_poly.pdbx_strand_id
1 'polypeptide(L)'
;MNIVLPRAQRSDVERHQLPFPISLNVEDNEMAVDGDAAENGGGGIVTQLALDAEDDTQLESSARGRSLVPYVPCGMIFLRPLRFGAPVPRLWWKGLRFSERAFVFSFDPAKGSCFALEDRGHQLEPPIHDDGSDLEMSDGDDRDVPEDDPLASGLNNQMDRVFRQLLIDVLNFIPNRRHCIEPSYRSISKEEIEDATIVIFQNTRLSDIFNDVQWKIGTAEDWKTCFDHLLPPKGTKKEGTVQNYNNAAYLKLWERMLERMTDETAAAARNAMWRLFKKMEWAPNARQDRIWQTRSDDSAFQHTIGIRKGTPAPQVLMRKREPTWLTIQAKVIPIEI
;
A
#
# COMPACT_ATOMS: atom_id res chain seq x y z
N MET A 1 18.07 12.23 -27.14
CA MET A 1 17.02 11.21 -27.17
C MET A 1 15.85 11.81 -26.41
N ASN A 2 14.77 12.17 -27.11
CA ASN A 2 13.61 12.79 -26.47
C ASN A 2 12.75 11.67 -25.87
N ILE A 3 12.50 11.73 -24.56
CA ILE A 3 11.69 10.74 -23.85
C ILE A 3 10.30 11.33 -23.66
N VAL A 4 9.29 10.69 -24.24
CA VAL A 4 7.88 11.01 -24.01
C VAL A 4 7.41 10.16 -22.85
N LEU A 5 7.01 10.79 -21.75
CA LEU A 5 6.45 10.09 -20.59
C LEU A 5 4.99 9.71 -20.87
N PRO A 6 4.52 8.54 -20.42
CA PRO A 6 3.10 8.21 -20.46
C PRO A 6 2.29 9.28 -19.71
N ARG A 7 1.09 9.56 -20.17
CA ARG A 7 0.21 10.58 -19.59
C ARG A 7 -1.07 9.93 -19.08
N ALA A 8 -1.60 10.40 -17.97
CA ALA A 8 -2.89 9.98 -17.41
C ALA A 8 -3.73 11.21 -17.06
N GLN A 9 -5.04 11.01 -16.90
CA GLN A 9 -5.95 12.06 -16.44
C GLN A 9 -5.48 12.58 -15.08
N ARG A 10 -5.50 13.90 -14.90
CA ARG A 10 -5.05 14.55 -13.66
C ARG A 10 -5.83 14.06 -12.41
N SER A 11 -7.10 13.68 -12.57
CA SER A 11 -7.94 13.08 -11.52
C SER A 11 -7.45 11.71 -11.04
N ASP A 12 -6.75 10.99 -11.91
CA ASP A 12 -6.41 9.58 -11.70
C ASP A 12 -4.95 9.41 -11.22
N VAL A 13 -4.22 10.52 -11.06
CA VAL A 13 -2.80 10.54 -10.73
C VAL A 13 -2.58 11.13 -9.34
N GLU A 14 -1.94 10.36 -8.47
CA GLU A 14 -1.54 10.84 -7.16
C GLU A 14 -0.24 11.67 -7.23
N ARG A 15 -0.05 12.59 -6.28
CA ARG A 15 1.08 13.54 -6.29
C ARG A 15 2.46 12.86 -6.31
N HIS A 16 2.59 11.69 -5.70
CA HIS A 16 3.83 10.91 -5.66
C HIS A 16 4.15 10.18 -6.99
N GLN A 17 3.18 10.13 -7.91
CA GLN A 17 3.32 9.50 -9.22
C GLN A 17 3.73 10.52 -10.31
N LEU A 18 3.85 11.79 -9.96
CA LEU A 18 4.28 12.83 -10.89
C LEU A 18 5.83 12.86 -10.95
N PRO A 19 6.43 12.90 -12.15
CA PRO A 19 7.89 12.98 -12.32
C PRO A 19 8.47 14.32 -11.85
N PHE A 20 7.64 15.36 -11.79
CA PHE A 20 7.98 16.73 -11.42
C PHE A 20 6.84 17.31 -10.58
N PRO A 21 7.08 18.31 -9.73
CA PRO A 21 6.02 18.96 -8.95
C PRO A 21 5.06 19.72 -9.88
N ILE A 22 3.95 19.06 -10.25
CA ILE A 22 2.85 19.62 -11.05
C ILE A 22 1.64 19.76 -10.13
N SER A 23 0.92 20.88 -10.17
CA SER A 23 -0.34 21.01 -9.42
C SER A 23 -1.39 20.09 -10.02
N LEU A 24 -2.05 19.31 -9.15
CA LEU A 24 -3.17 18.45 -9.51
C LEU A 24 -4.52 19.19 -9.41
N ASN A 25 -4.55 20.38 -8.80
CA ASN A 25 -5.75 21.21 -8.79
C ASN A 25 -5.96 21.86 -10.17
N VAL A 26 -7.16 21.74 -10.70
CA VAL A 26 -7.53 22.37 -11.99
C VAL A 26 -7.69 23.88 -11.82
N GLU A 27 -8.19 24.31 -10.66
CA GLU A 27 -8.48 25.71 -10.33
C GLU A 27 -7.23 26.59 -10.19
N ASP A 28 -6.12 26.03 -9.70
CA ASP A 28 -4.83 26.75 -9.55
C ASP A 28 -4.27 27.23 -10.90
N ASN A 29 -4.80 26.73 -12.02
CA ASN A 29 -4.31 27.02 -13.37
C ASN A 29 -5.14 28.09 -14.11
N GLU A 30 -6.23 28.59 -13.51
CA GLU A 30 -7.07 29.64 -14.11
C GLU A 30 -6.67 31.06 -13.65
N MET A 31 -5.74 31.17 -12.70
CA MET A 31 -5.31 32.42 -12.12
C MET A 31 -3.99 32.89 -12.76
N ALA A 32 -4.06 33.53 -13.94
CA ALA A 32 -3.19 34.64 -14.38
C ALA A 32 -3.12 34.78 -15.91
N VAL A 33 -4.09 35.46 -16.54
CA VAL A 33 -3.80 36.36 -17.67
C VAL A 33 -4.85 37.49 -17.69
N ASP A 34 -4.86 38.35 -16.68
CA ASP A 34 -5.36 39.72 -16.84
C ASP A 34 -4.14 40.60 -17.12
N GLY A 35 -3.77 40.66 -18.40
CA GLY A 35 -2.60 41.38 -18.88
C GLY A 35 -2.86 41.95 -20.26
N ASP A 36 -3.48 43.12 -20.31
CA ASP A 36 -3.46 44.02 -21.47
C ASP A 36 -2.01 44.44 -21.77
N ALA A 37 -1.28 43.70 -22.60
CA ALA A 37 -0.07 44.19 -23.25
C ALA A 37 0.37 43.31 -24.43
N ALA A 38 0.18 43.87 -25.63
CA ALA A 38 1.06 43.86 -26.80
C ALA A 38 1.92 42.60 -27.08
N GLU A 39 1.59 41.98 -28.21
CA GLU A 39 2.49 41.37 -29.20
C GLU A 39 4.00 41.38 -28.86
N ASN A 40 4.53 40.27 -28.34
CA ASN A 40 5.74 39.64 -28.90
C ASN A 40 6.11 38.32 -28.20
N GLY A 41 6.31 37.27 -29.00
CA GLY A 41 7.19 36.14 -28.64
C GLY A 41 6.61 35.03 -27.77
N GLY A 42 5.65 34.28 -28.30
CA GLY A 42 5.11 33.08 -27.66
C GLY A 42 6.14 31.96 -27.49
N GLY A 43 6.61 31.77 -26.26
CA GLY A 43 7.29 30.55 -25.78
C GLY A 43 6.30 29.56 -25.16
N GLY A 44 5.27 29.16 -25.90
CA GLY A 44 4.40 28.06 -25.48
C GLY A 44 5.12 26.73 -25.60
N ILE A 45 4.99 25.85 -24.61
CA ILE A 45 5.44 24.46 -24.73
C ILE A 45 4.53 23.77 -25.76
N VAL A 46 4.95 23.81 -27.03
CA VAL A 46 4.28 23.10 -28.13
C VAL A 46 4.57 21.62 -27.93
N THR A 47 3.54 20.88 -27.53
CA THR A 47 3.60 19.41 -27.52
C THR A 47 3.22 18.94 -28.93
N GLN A 48 4.20 18.71 -29.80
CA GLN A 48 3.94 18.10 -31.10
C GLN A 48 3.56 16.63 -30.91
N LEU A 49 2.27 16.32 -31.12
CA LEU A 49 1.81 14.97 -31.41
C LEU A 49 2.22 14.66 -32.85
N ALA A 50 3.22 13.79 -33.02
CA ALA A 50 3.53 13.20 -34.32
C ALA A 50 2.56 12.04 -34.56
N LEU A 51 1.49 12.30 -35.33
CA LEU A 51 0.64 11.28 -35.92
C LEU A 51 0.74 11.41 -37.44
N ASP A 52 1.66 10.64 -38.02
CA ASP A 52 1.63 10.28 -39.43
C ASP A 52 0.81 8.99 -39.56
N ALA A 53 -0.48 9.12 -39.88
CA ALA A 53 -1.29 8.08 -40.55
C ALA A 53 -2.65 8.68 -40.92
N GLU A 54 -2.95 8.72 -42.21
CA GLU A 54 -4.24 9.06 -42.78
C GLU A 54 -5.28 7.99 -42.39
N ASP A 55 -6.09 8.25 -41.35
CA ASP A 55 -7.31 7.50 -41.09
C ASP A 55 -8.36 8.43 -40.44
N ASP A 56 -9.39 8.78 -41.21
CA ASP A 56 -10.43 9.78 -40.91
C ASP A 56 -11.52 9.26 -39.94
N THR A 57 -11.14 8.49 -38.92
CA THR A 57 -12.04 8.19 -37.80
C THR A 57 -11.78 9.18 -36.66
N GLN A 58 -12.50 10.32 -36.70
CA GLN A 58 -12.57 11.27 -35.59
C GLN A 58 -13.22 10.61 -34.36
N LEU A 59 -12.40 9.94 -33.56
CA LEU A 59 -12.67 9.78 -32.13
C LEU A 59 -12.43 11.14 -31.49
N GLU A 60 -13.51 11.87 -31.18
CA GLU A 60 -13.46 13.06 -30.33
C GLU A 60 -12.97 12.65 -28.93
N SER A 61 -11.65 12.58 -28.77
CA SER A 61 -11.03 12.51 -27.46
C SER A 61 -11.22 13.87 -26.79
N SER A 62 -12.13 13.94 -25.83
CA SER A 62 -12.45 15.14 -25.05
C SER A 62 -11.27 15.61 -24.15
N ALA A 63 -10.15 14.90 -24.15
CA ALA A 63 -8.95 15.24 -23.40
C ALA A 63 -8.18 16.38 -24.09
N ARG A 64 -8.64 17.62 -23.91
CA ARG A 64 -7.82 18.82 -24.18
C ARG A 64 -6.50 18.69 -23.43
N GLY A 65 -5.37 18.99 -24.09
CA GLY A 65 -4.00 18.71 -23.60
C GLY A 65 -3.59 19.25 -22.22
N ARG A 66 -4.48 19.97 -21.51
CA ARG A 66 -4.36 20.41 -20.12
C ARG A 66 -4.81 19.36 -19.08
N SER A 67 -5.68 18.41 -19.44
CA SER A 67 -6.18 17.39 -18.50
C SER A 67 -5.20 16.23 -18.28
N LEU A 68 -4.26 16.02 -19.20
CA LEU A 68 -3.31 14.91 -19.16
C LEU A 68 -1.96 15.36 -18.57
N VAL A 69 -1.59 14.76 -17.43
CA VAL A 69 -0.29 14.98 -16.77
C VAL A 69 0.66 13.81 -17.02
N PRO A 70 1.98 14.05 -17.14
CA PRO A 70 2.96 12.97 -17.15
C PRO A 70 2.82 12.11 -15.89
N TYR A 71 2.79 10.80 -16.08
CA TYR A 71 2.49 9.82 -15.04
C TYR A 71 3.61 8.79 -14.96
N VAL A 72 4.15 8.60 -13.75
CA VAL A 72 5.18 7.60 -13.44
C VAL A 72 4.63 6.71 -12.31
N PRO A 73 3.93 5.61 -12.63
CA PRO A 73 3.17 4.78 -11.67
C PRO A 73 3.96 4.34 -10.44
N CYS A 74 5.28 4.23 -10.58
CA CYS A 74 6.16 3.65 -9.57
C CYS A 74 7.30 4.60 -9.15
N GLY A 75 7.18 5.90 -9.44
CA GLY A 75 8.22 6.89 -9.11
C GLY A 75 9.59 6.67 -9.78
N MET A 76 9.67 5.77 -10.77
CA MET A 76 10.90 5.41 -11.48
C MET A 76 10.73 5.62 -12.98
N ILE A 77 11.63 6.41 -13.58
CA ILE A 77 11.70 6.60 -15.02
C ILE A 77 12.73 5.63 -15.59
N PHE A 78 12.27 4.71 -16.43
CA PHE A 78 13.16 3.83 -17.19
C PHE A 78 13.56 4.53 -18.49
N LEU A 79 14.85 4.90 -18.61
CA LEU A 79 15.41 5.52 -19.82
C LEU A 79 15.48 4.55 -21.02
N ARG A 80 15.14 3.27 -20.80
CA ARG A 80 15.05 2.23 -21.83
C ARG A 80 13.80 1.39 -21.58
N PRO A 81 13.13 0.89 -22.64
CA PRO A 81 12.01 -0.04 -22.47
C PRO A 81 12.43 -1.26 -21.65
N LEU A 82 11.63 -1.62 -20.64
CA LEU A 82 11.83 -2.85 -19.90
C LEU A 82 11.55 -4.04 -20.83
N ARG A 83 12.58 -4.86 -21.06
CA ARG A 83 12.45 -6.11 -21.81
C ARG A 83 12.25 -7.24 -20.82
N PHE A 84 11.02 -7.75 -20.72
CA PHE A 84 10.74 -8.95 -19.92
C PHE A 84 11.51 -10.16 -20.49
N GLY A 85 12.17 -10.92 -19.62
CA GLY A 85 13.09 -12.00 -20.02
C GLY A 85 14.55 -11.57 -20.23
N ALA A 86 14.86 -10.27 -20.17
CA ALA A 86 16.23 -9.79 -20.04
C ALA A 86 16.63 -9.70 -18.56
N PRO A 87 17.93 -9.80 -18.22
CA PRO A 87 18.40 -9.61 -16.85
C PRO A 87 17.95 -8.26 -16.31
N VAL A 88 17.17 -8.29 -15.23
CA VAL A 88 16.72 -7.07 -14.55
C VAL A 88 17.93 -6.28 -14.06
N PRO A 89 18.00 -4.96 -14.29
CA PRO A 89 19.07 -4.13 -13.75
C PRO A 89 19.15 -4.32 -12.23
N ARG A 90 20.33 -4.66 -11.71
CA ARG A 90 20.53 -4.73 -10.25
C ARG A 90 20.46 -3.32 -9.70
N LEU A 91 19.27 -2.92 -9.25
CA LEU A 91 19.09 -1.63 -8.62
C LEU A 91 19.65 -1.71 -7.20
N TRP A 92 20.65 -0.88 -6.97
CA TRP A 92 21.21 -0.59 -5.66
C TRP A 92 20.97 0.88 -5.38
N TRP A 93 20.09 1.17 -4.42
CA TRP A 93 19.79 2.54 -4.00
C TRP A 93 19.80 2.59 -2.48
N LYS A 94 20.66 3.43 -1.88
CA LYS A 94 20.77 3.59 -0.41
C LYS A 94 20.82 2.26 0.38
N GLY A 95 21.47 1.24 -0.17
CA GLY A 95 21.57 -0.09 0.46
C GLY A 95 20.35 -1.01 0.26
N LEU A 96 19.26 -0.53 -0.34
CA LEU A 96 18.16 -1.37 -0.82
C LEU A 96 18.58 -2.09 -2.09
N ARG A 97 18.55 -3.42 -2.05
CA ARG A 97 18.76 -4.29 -3.19
C ARG A 97 17.39 -4.79 -3.68
N PHE A 98 16.96 -4.32 -4.84
CA PHE A 98 15.82 -4.94 -5.52
C PHE A 98 16.25 -6.32 -6.04
N SER A 99 15.65 -7.37 -5.48
CA SER A 99 15.75 -8.68 -6.12
C SER A 99 15.01 -8.65 -7.45
N GLU A 100 15.42 -9.49 -8.40
CA GLU A 100 14.72 -9.66 -9.68
C GLU A 100 13.23 -9.96 -9.47
N ARG A 101 12.90 -10.76 -8.45
CA ARG A 101 11.51 -11.02 -8.04
C ARG A 101 10.78 -9.77 -7.56
N ALA A 102 11.42 -8.95 -6.73
CA ALA A 102 10.81 -7.70 -6.23
C ALA A 102 10.60 -6.72 -7.39
N PHE A 103 11.55 -6.62 -8.29
CA PHE A 103 11.43 -5.78 -9.48
C PHE A 103 10.29 -6.24 -10.39
N VAL A 104 10.22 -7.52 -10.74
CA VAL A 104 9.12 -8.05 -11.55
C VAL A 104 7.78 -7.89 -10.83
N PHE A 105 7.74 -8.02 -9.50
CA PHE A 105 6.53 -7.77 -8.73
C PHE A 105 6.09 -6.30 -8.79
N SER A 106 7.03 -5.36 -8.74
CA SER A 106 6.75 -3.93 -8.71
C SER A 106 6.52 -3.30 -10.09
N PHE A 107 7.11 -3.85 -11.16
CA PHE A 107 7.22 -3.18 -12.46
C PHE A 107 6.79 -4.05 -13.66
N ASP A 108 6.03 -5.13 -13.43
CA ASP A 108 5.44 -5.90 -14.53
C ASP A 108 4.01 -5.42 -14.79
N PRO A 109 3.78 -4.41 -15.65
CA PRO A 109 2.45 -3.93 -15.99
C PRO A 109 1.63 -4.99 -16.73
N ALA A 110 2.26 -6.04 -17.29
CA ALA A 110 1.55 -7.17 -17.88
C ALA A 110 1.01 -8.14 -16.81
N LYS A 111 1.49 -8.04 -15.56
CA LYS A 111 0.84 -8.60 -14.38
C LYS A 111 0.01 -7.52 -13.68
N GLY A 112 -1.02 -7.02 -14.38
CA GLY A 112 -2.08 -6.24 -13.73
C GLY A 112 -2.56 -6.95 -12.47
N SER A 113 -2.73 -6.20 -11.38
CA SER A 113 -3.12 -6.62 -10.03
C SER A 113 -2.57 -7.96 -9.50
N CYS A 114 -2.13 -8.01 -8.23
CA CYS A 114 -1.75 -9.30 -7.64
C CYS A 114 -2.93 -10.29 -7.52
N PHE A 115 -4.13 -9.77 -7.75
CA PHE A 115 -5.41 -10.45 -7.78
C PHE A 115 -5.92 -10.50 -9.23
N ALA A 116 -6.35 -11.68 -9.65
CA ALA A 116 -7.00 -11.93 -10.93
C ALA A 116 -8.35 -12.60 -10.64
N LEU A 117 -9.18 -11.95 -9.82
CA LEU A 117 -10.48 -12.45 -9.40
C LEU A 117 -11.56 -12.09 -10.42
N GLU A 118 -11.50 -10.88 -10.99
CA GLU A 118 -12.42 -10.45 -12.05
C GLU A 118 -12.31 -11.32 -13.30
N ASP A 119 -11.08 -11.67 -13.71
CA ASP A 119 -10.84 -12.63 -14.80
C ASP A 119 -11.46 -14.01 -14.57
N ARG A 120 -11.82 -14.32 -13.32
CA ARG A 120 -12.48 -15.58 -12.91
C ARG A 120 -13.98 -15.41 -12.68
N GLY A 121 -14.55 -14.26 -13.04
CA GLY A 121 -15.97 -13.95 -12.91
C GLY A 121 -16.39 -13.43 -11.54
N HIS A 122 -15.45 -13.06 -10.66
CA HIS A 122 -15.78 -12.43 -9.38
C HIS A 122 -15.84 -10.91 -9.51
N GLN A 123 -16.89 -10.29 -8.99
CA GLN A 123 -17.06 -8.83 -9.01
C GLN A 123 -17.64 -8.34 -7.70
N LEU A 124 -17.49 -7.04 -7.43
CA LEU A 124 -18.23 -6.37 -6.36
C LEU A 124 -19.66 -6.11 -6.84
N GLU A 125 -20.64 -6.37 -5.99
CA GLU A 125 -22.02 -5.96 -6.24
C GLU A 125 -22.12 -4.43 -6.25
N PRO A 126 -23.10 -3.82 -6.96
CA PRO A 126 -23.32 -2.38 -6.91
C PRO A 126 -23.50 -1.86 -5.48
N PRO A 127 -23.24 -0.57 -5.20
CA PRO A 127 -23.57 0.02 -3.90
C PRO A 127 -25.05 -0.22 -3.59
N ILE A 128 -25.36 -0.49 -2.33
CA ILE A 128 -26.76 -0.50 -1.87
C ILE A 128 -27.20 0.97 -1.87
N HIS A 129 -27.84 1.41 -2.95
CA HIS A 129 -28.54 2.68 -2.96
C HIS A 129 -29.88 2.47 -2.25
N ASP A 130 -30.07 3.19 -1.16
CA ASP A 130 -31.41 3.48 -0.69
C ASP A 130 -32.07 4.32 -1.80
N ASP A 131 -33.15 3.81 -2.39
CA ASP A 131 -33.80 4.48 -3.51
C ASP A 131 -34.52 5.77 -3.09
N GLY A 132 -34.52 6.07 -1.78
CA GLY A 132 -35.10 7.27 -1.21
C GLY A 132 -36.57 7.39 -1.58
N SER A 133 -37.25 6.26 -1.84
CA SER A 133 -38.64 6.25 -2.30
C SER A 133 -39.62 6.86 -1.29
N ASP A 134 -39.17 7.14 -0.07
CA ASP A 134 -39.89 7.81 1.00
C ASP A 134 -39.47 9.28 1.25
N LEU A 135 -38.45 9.80 0.56
CA LEU A 135 -38.03 11.19 0.68
C LEU A 135 -38.80 12.06 -0.33
N GLU A 136 -39.75 12.85 0.17
CA GLU A 136 -40.34 13.94 -0.60
C GLU A 136 -39.20 14.88 -1.04
N MET A 137 -38.95 14.93 -2.35
CA MET A 137 -37.94 15.81 -2.95
C MET A 137 -38.27 17.26 -2.59
N SER A 138 -37.56 17.81 -1.61
CA SER A 138 -37.59 19.24 -1.35
C SER A 138 -36.87 19.92 -2.51
N ASP A 139 -37.63 20.58 -3.38
CA ASP A 139 -37.25 21.29 -4.63
C ASP A 139 -36.20 22.42 -4.49
N GLY A 140 -35.16 22.27 -3.66
CA GLY A 140 -34.48 23.40 -3.06
C GLY A 140 -32.96 23.55 -3.20
N ASP A 141 -32.15 22.52 -3.50
CA ASP A 141 -30.69 22.71 -3.50
C ASP A 141 -29.93 21.77 -4.46
N ASP A 142 -29.55 22.30 -5.62
CA ASP A 142 -28.81 21.64 -6.72
C ASP A 142 -27.32 21.36 -6.41
N ARG A 143 -26.99 20.71 -5.28
CA ARG A 143 -25.57 20.34 -5.01
C ARG A 143 -25.34 18.94 -4.45
N ASP A 144 -26.19 17.99 -4.80
CA ASP A 144 -25.88 16.56 -4.63
C ASP A 144 -24.90 16.12 -5.74
N VAL A 145 -23.63 16.49 -5.58
CA VAL A 145 -22.54 15.84 -6.32
C VAL A 145 -22.57 14.36 -5.90
N PRO A 146 -22.77 13.41 -6.82
CA PRO A 146 -22.75 11.99 -6.50
C PRO A 146 -21.49 11.67 -5.70
N GLU A 147 -21.64 11.16 -4.48
CA GLU A 147 -20.50 10.74 -3.66
C GLU A 147 -19.77 9.63 -4.43
N ASP A 148 -18.56 9.93 -4.90
CA ASP A 148 -17.74 8.99 -5.67
C ASP A 148 -17.60 7.67 -4.89
N ASP A 149 -18.18 6.59 -5.42
CA ASP A 149 -18.13 5.27 -4.79
C ASP A 149 -16.64 4.88 -4.58
N PRO A 150 -16.17 4.76 -3.33
CA PRO A 150 -14.76 4.51 -3.04
C PRO A 150 -14.27 3.14 -3.55
N LEU A 151 -15.20 2.27 -3.96
CA LEU A 151 -14.94 0.93 -4.50
C LEU A 151 -15.19 0.82 -6.01
N ALA A 152 -15.47 1.93 -6.71
CA ALA A 152 -15.75 1.95 -8.15
C ALA A 152 -14.57 1.46 -9.02
N SER A 153 -13.35 1.44 -8.49
CA SER A 153 -12.15 1.01 -9.23
C SER A 153 -12.08 -0.49 -9.52
N GLY A 154 -13.09 -1.29 -9.15
CA GLY A 154 -13.11 -2.74 -9.35
C GLY A 154 -12.48 -3.55 -8.21
N LEU A 155 -12.84 -4.84 -8.16
CA LEU A 155 -12.47 -5.78 -7.12
C LEU A 155 -10.94 -5.93 -6.99
N ASN A 156 -10.26 -6.15 -8.12
CA ASN A 156 -8.83 -6.44 -8.12
C ASN A 156 -8.00 -5.27 -7.57
N ASN A 157 -8.31 -4.05 -8.01
CA ASN A 157 -7.64 -2.83 -7.54
C ASN A 157 -7.89 -2.58 -6.05
N GLN A 158 -9.12 -2.82 -5.58
CA GLN A 158 -9.45 -2.66 -4.17
C GLN A 158 -8.76 -3.71 -3.30
N MET A 159 -8.59 -4.95 -3.79
CA MET A 159 -7.81 -5.99 -3.10
C MET A 159 -6.34 -5.60 -2.95
N ASP A 160 -5.73 -5.05 -4.00
CA ASP A 160 -4.37 -4.50 -3.95
C ASP A 160 -4.26 -3.35 -2.95
N ARG A 161 -5.25 -2.46 -2.92
CA ARG A 161 -5.33 -1.35 -1.95
C ARG A 161 -5.42 -1.85 -0.51
N VAL A 162 -6.30 -2.82 -0.21
CA VAL A 162 -6.41 -3.44 1.12
C VAL A 162 -5.08 -4.08 1.51
N PHE A 163 -4.46 -4.85 0.61
CA PHE A 163 -3.22 -5.53 0.93
C PHE A 163 -2.07 -4.55 1.21
N ARG A 164 -1.92 -3.48 0.42
CA ARG A 164 -0.93 -2.43 0.66
C ARG A 164 -1.19 -1.73 2.00
N GLN A 165 -2.43 -1.30 2.23
CA GLN A 165 -2.81 -0.64 3.49
C GLN A 165 -2.58 -1.53 4.71
N LEU A 166 -2.82 -2.85 4.59
CA LEU A 166 -2.54 -3.81 5.66
C LEU A 166 -1.07 -3.77 6.09
N LEU A 167 -0.13 -3.72 5.13
CA LEU A 167 1.30 -3.67 5.44
C LEU A 167 1.68 -2.39 6.19
N ILE A 168 1.17 -1.26 5.71
CA ILE A 168 1.38 0.06 6.30
C ILE A 168 0.82 0.10 7.73
N ASP A 169 -0.44 -0.31 7.91
CA ASP A 169 -1.13 -0.28 9.20
C ASP A 169 -0.45 -1.21 10.21
N VAL A 170 -0.07 -2.42 9.82
CA VAL A 170 0.64 -3.35 10.71
C VAL A 170 1.94 -2.73 11.23
N LEU A 171 2.70 -2.01 10.40
CA LEU A 171 3.92 -1.32 10.83
C LEU A 171 3.62 -0.07 11.67
N ASN A 172 2.59 0.70 11.33
CA ASN A 172 2.17 1.88 12.10
C ASN A 172 1.66 1.53 13.50
N PHE A 173 1.08 0.34 13.67
CA PHE A 173 0.58 -0.13 14.96
C PHE A 173 1.61 -0.89 15.80
N ILE A 174 2.88 -0.92 15.39
CA ILE A 174 3.96 -1.43 16.24
C ILE A 174 3.91 -0.63 17.56
N PRO A 175 3.80 -1.32 18.72
CA PRO A 175 3.62 -0.63 19.99
C PRO A 175 4.86 0.20 20.32
N ASN A 176 4.67 1.22 21.15
CA ASN A 176 5.77 1.96 21.76
C ASN A 176 6.15 1.31 23.10
N ARG A 177 7.38 1.58 23.55
CA ARG A 177 7.83 1.13 24.87
C ARG A 177 7.01 1.79 25.97
N ARG A 178 6.85 1.05 27.07
CA ARG A 178 6.17 1.60 28.26
C ARG A 178 7.04 2.76 28.77
N HIS A 179 6.43 3.93 28.93
CA HIS A 179 7.09 5.21 29.26
C HIS A 179 7.75 5.88 28.04
N CYS A 180 7.29 7.09 27.70
CA CYS A 180 7.65 7.85 26.50
C CYS A 180 9.13 8.28 26.39
N ILE A 181 9.97 7.89 27.35
CA ILE A 181 11.39 8.25 27.40
C ILE A 181 12.22 7.26 26.57
N GLU A 182 11.75 6.01 26.45
CA GLU A 182 12.47 5.00 25.69
C GLU A 182 12.15 5.07 24.19
N PRO A 183 13.12 4.78 23.30
CA PRO A 183 12.89 4.74 21.87
C PRO A 183 11.84 3.68 21.52
N SER A 184 11.07 3.92 20.46
CA SER A 184 10.06 2.97 19.95
C SER A 184 10.66 1.57 19.74
N TYR A 185 9.85 0.51 19.82
CA TYR A 185 10.30 -0.82 19.40
C TYR A 185 10.62 -0.87 17.91
N ARG A 186 10.16 0.11 17.14
CA ARG A 186 10.41 0.29 15.72
C ARG A 186 11.77 0.96 15.44
N SER A 187 12.57 0.40 14.55
CA SER A 187 13.80 1.03 14.02
C SER A 187 13.61 1.65 12.63
N ILE A 188 12.61 1.19 11.88
CA ILE A 188 12.25 1.74 10.56
C ILE A 188 11.67 3.17 10.67
N SER A 189 12.04 4.03 9.71
CA SER A 189 11.59 5.43 9.64
C SER A 189 10.12 5.55 9.23
N LYS A 190 9.53 6.74 9.36
CA LYS A 190 8.12 6.95 8.99
C LYS A 190 7.94 6.91 7.48
N GLU A 191 8.87 7.49 6.75
CA GLU A 191 8.90 7.54 5.29
C GLU A 191 8.96 6.11 4.71
N GLU A 192 9.81 5.24 5.28
CA GLU A 192 9.90 3.84 4.85
C GLU A 192 8.62 3.02 5.14
N ILE A 193 7.78 3.46 6.10
CA ILE A 193 6.49 2.82 6.39
C ILE A 193 5.43 3.29 5.40
N GLU A 194 5.43 4.56 5.03
CA GLU A 194 4.52 5.09 4.00
C GLU A 194 4.76 4.37 2.66
N ASP A 195 6.00 3.99 2.37
CA ASP A 195 6.39 3.19 1.21
C ASP A 195 6.44 1.67 1.48
N ALA A 196 5.76 1.18 2.52
CA ALA A 196 5.88 -0.22 2.93
C ALA A 196 5.43 -1.20 1.82
N THR A 197 6.30 -2.17 1.54
CA THR A 197 6.02 -3.26 0.61
C THR A 197 6.21 -4.62 1.29
N ILE A 198 5.78 -5.69 0.61
CA ILE A 198 5.96 -7.07 1.11
C ILE A 198 7.44 -7.42 1.36
N VAL A 199 8.39 -6.69 0.77
CA VAL A 199 9.83 -6.89 0.97
C VAL A 199 10.23 -6.68 2.43
N ILE A 200 9.62 -5.73 3.13
CA ILE A 200 9.86 -5.49 4.57
C ILE A 200 9.45 -6.75 5.36
N PHE A 201 8.30 -7.32 5.04
CA PHE A 201 7.77 -8.55 5.66
C PHE A 201 8.52 -9.83 5.25
N GLN A 202 9.35 -9.76 4.21
CA GLN A 202 10.26 -10.83 3.78
C GLN A 202 11.66 -10.70 4.38
N ASN A 203 11.99 -9.55 4.98
CA ASN A 203 13.29 -9.35 5.60
C ASN A 203 13.39 -10.13 6.91
N THR A 204 14.25 -11.15 6.96
CA THR A 204 14.50 -11.92 8.18
C THR A 204 15.50 -11.26 9.12
N ARG A 205 16.13 -10.16 8.70
CA ARG A 205 16.99 -9.33 9.53
C ARG A 205 16.14 -8.35 10.32
N LEU A 206 15.49 -8.85 11.37
CA LEU A 206 14.52 -8.09 12.15
C LEU A 206 15.14 -6.85 12.82
N SER A 207 16.46 -6.79 13.02
CA SER A 207 17.14 -5.57 13.50
C SER A 207 16.93 -4.34 12.61
N ASP A 208 16.60 -4.54 11.33
CA ASP A 208 16.31 -3.44 10.39
C ASP A 208 14.93 -2.81 10.62
N ILE A 209 14.04 -3.53 11.31
CA ILE A 209 12.63 -3.16 11.48
C ILE A 209 12.34 -2.87 12.95
N PHE A 210 12.98 -3.63 13.86
CA PHE A 210 12.77 -3.57 15.29
C PHE A 210 14.07 -3.38 16.08
N ASN A 211 13.97 -2.60 17.15
CA ASN A 211 15.00 -2.50 18.19
C ASN A 211 14.96 -3.69 19.15
N ASP A 212 13.77 -4.24 19.40
CA ASP A 212 13.56 -5.43 20.23
C ASP A 212 12.21 -6.09 19.92
N VAL A 213 12.17 -7.42 19.83
CA VAL A 213 10.94 -8.21 19.74
C VAL A 213 11.06 -9.52 20.52
N GLN A 214 9.91 -10.07 20.84
CA GLN A 214 9.76 -11.49 21.11
C GLN A 214 9.48 -12.22 19.80
N TRP A 215 10.11 -13.35 19.55
CA TRP A 215 9.88 -14.13 18.32
C TRP A 215 9.74 -15.62 18.59
N LYS A 216 8.95 -16.30 17.76
CA LYS A 216 8.94 -17.77 17.68
C LYS A 216 8.81 -18.21 16.23
N ILE A 217 9.22 -19.43 15.91
CA ILE A 217 8.85 -20.05 14.63
C ILE A 217 7.40 -20.51 14.76
N GLY A 218 6.50 -19.84 14.05
CA GLY A 218 5.07 -20.14 14.09
C GLY A 218 4.75 -21.44 13.36
N THR A 219 3.81 -22.21 13.91
CA THR A 219 3.23 -23.37 13.21
C THR A 219 2.34 -22.92 12.05
N ALA A 220 1.91 -23.85 11.19
CA ALA A 220 0.92 -23.55 10.17
C ALA A 220 -0.39 -23.01 10.75
N GLU A 221 -0.77 -23.50 11.94
CA GLU A 221 -1.94 -23.05 12.69
C GLU A 221 -1.72 -21.63 13.23
N ASP A 222 -0.58 -21.33 13.86
CA ASP A 222 -0.26 -19.96 14.34
C ASP A 222 -0.41 -18.92 13.22
N TRP A 223 0.13 -19.23 12.03
CA TRP A 223 0.05 -18.37 10.86
C TRP A 223 -1.39 -18.23 10.34
N LYS A 224 -2.16 -19.31 10.36
CA LYS A 224 -3.55 -19.32 9.91
C LYS A 224 -4.43 -18.51 10.87
N THR A 225 -4.28 -18.72 12.17
CA THR A 225 -4.96 -17.94 13.22
C THR A 225 -4.60 -16.47 13.14
N CYS A 226 -3.33 -16.13 12.98
CA CYS A 226 -2.90 -14.74 12.77
C CYS A 226 -3.60 -14.11 11.55
N PHE A 227 -3.64 -14.81 10.42
CA PHE A 227 -4.33 -14.34 9.22
C PHE A 227 -5.85 -14.22 9.42
N ASP A 228 -6.47 -15.16 10.13
CA ASP A 228 -7.89 -15.12 10.48
C ASP A 228 -8.23 -13.94 11.39
N HIS A 229 -7.30 -13.51 12.25
CA HIS A 229 -7.47 -12.31 13.04
C HIS A 229 -7.25 -11.01 12.26
N LEU A 230 -6.26 -10.97 11.35
CA LEU A 230 -5.97 -9.78 10.56
C LEU A 230 -7.03 -9.54 9.48
N LEU A 231 -7.46 -10.58 8.77
CA LEU A 231 -8.40 -10.53 7.65
C LEU A 231 -9.55 -11.50 7.93
N PRO A 232 -10.52 -11.13 8.78
CA PRO A 232 -11.60 -12.01 9.19
C PRO A 232 -12.46 -12.44 7.99
N PRO A 233 -13.08 -13.64 8.05
CA PRO A 233 -14.04 -14.05 7.03
C PRO A 233 -15.31 -13.18 7.08
N LYS A 234 -16.06 -13.15 5.97
CA LYS A 234 -17.32 -12.41 5.88
C LYS A 234 -18.29 -12.79 7.02
N GLY A 235 -18.99 -11.80 7.54
CA GLY A 235 -19.95 -11.97 8.65
C GLY A 235 -19.31 -12.06 10.04
N THR A 236 -17.98 -12.12 10.14
CA THR A 236 -17.31 -12.14 11.45
C THR A 236 -17.22 -10.72 12.01
N LYS A 237 -17.92 -10.47 13.11
CA LYS A 237 -17.77 -9.23 13.88
C LYS A 237 -16.71 -9.42 14.96
N LYS A 238 -15.80 -8.46 15.10
CA LYS A 238 -14.87 -8.44 16.24
C LYS A 238 -15.60 -7.88 17.45
N GLU A 239 -15.82 -8.72 18.46
CA GLU A 239 -16.42 -8.32 19.73
C GLU A 239 -15.35 -7.90 20.76
N GLY A 240 -15.73 -6.99 21.68
CA GLY A 240 -14.92 -6.61 22.84
C GLY A 240 -14.10 -5.32 22.67
N THR A 241 -13.16 -5.09 23.60
CA THR A 241 -12.22 -3.96 23.52
C THR A 241 -11.10 -4.34 22.56
N VAL A 242 -11.22 -3.89 21.32
CA VAL A 242 -10.30 -4.24 20.25
C VAL A 242 -9.25 -3.13 20.08
N GLN A 243 -8.02 -3.40 20.53
CA GLN A 243 -6.88 -2.51 20.39
C GLN A 243 -6.37 -2.50 18.93
N ASN A 244 -6.11 -1.29 18.41
CA ASN A 244 -5.58 -0.97 17.08
C ASN A 244 -6.51 -1.27 15.88
N TYR A 245 -7.30 -2.35 15.88
CA TYR A 245 -8.12 -2.70 14.71
C TYR A 245 -9.14 -1.61 14.34
N ASN A 246 -9.78 -0.94 15.32
CA ASN A 246 -10.75 0.13 15.05
C ASN A 246 -10.11 1.34 14.32
N ASN A 247 -8.78 1.48 14.44
CA ASN A 247 -8.02 2.54 13.79
C ASN A 247 -7.39 2.08 12.48
N ALA A 248 -7.43 0.78 12.17
CA ALA A 248 -6.83 0.22 10.96
C ALA A 248 -7.69 0.54 9.73
N ALA A 249 -7.14 1.35 8.83
CA ALA A 249 -7.78 1.71 7.58
C ALA A 249 -7.99 0.49 6.67
N TYR A 250 -7.04 -0.45 6.66
CA TYR A 250 -7.17 -1.67 5.85
C TYR A 250 -8.38 -2.51 6.25
N LEU A 251 -8.70 -2.58 7.55
CA LEU A 251 -9.78 -3.40 8.04
C LEU A 251 -11.13 -2.79 7.67
N LYS A 252 -11.28 -1.47 7.81
CA LYS A 252 -12.50 -0.75 7.38
C LYS A 252 -12.75 -0.93 5.88
N LEU A 253 -11.69 -0.83 5.08
CA LEU A 253 -11.79 -1.06 3.64
C LEU A 253 -12.17 -2.51 3.33
N TRP A 254 -11.55 -3.47 4.00
CA TRP A 254 -11.86 -4.90 3.87
C TRP A 254 -13.31 -5.22 4.25
N GLU A 255 -13.82 -4.67 5.35
CA GLU A 255 -15.21 -4.86 5.80
C GLU A 255 -16.22 -4.29 4.80
N ARG A 256 -16.02 -3.06 4.32
CA ARG A 256 -16.85 -2.44 3.27
C ARG A 256 -16.85 -3.26 1.97
N MET A 257 -15.69 -3.81 1.60
CA MET A 257 -15.60 -4.70 0.44
C MET A 257 -16.40 -5.99 0.67
N LEU A 258 -16.27 -6.62 1.84
CA LEU A 258 -16.97 -7.85 2.18
C LEU A 258 -18.49 -7.70 2.17
N GLU A 259 -19.01 -6.52 2.54
CA GLU A 259 -20.45 -6.21 2.47
C GLU A 259 -20.98 -6.27 1.04
N ARG A 260 -20.16 -5.96 0.03
CA ARG A 260 -20.50 -5.97 -1.40
C ARG A 260 -20.05 -7.23 -2.14
N MET A 261 -19.52 -8.23 -1.45
CA MET A 261 -19.12 -9.49 -2.07
C MET A 261 -20.17 -10.55 -1.81
N THR A 262 -20.45 -11.41 -2.79
CA THR A 262 -21.08 -12.71 -2.51
C THR A 262 -20.19 -13.55 -1.59
N ASP A 263 -20.75 -14.53 -0.88
CA ASP A 263 -19.97 -15.38 0.03
C ASP A 263 -18.87 -16.16 -0.69
N GLU A 264 -19.15 -16.60 -1.92
CA GLU A 264 -18.17 -17.24 -2.80
C GLU A 264 -17.03 -16.29 -3.18
N THR A 265 -17.36 -15.06 -3.58
CA THR A 265 -16.36 -14.04 -3.93
C THR A 265 -15.51 -13.66 -2.72
N ALA A 266 -16.12 -13.48 -1.55
CA ALA A 266 -15.41 -13.20 -0.30
C ALA A 266 -14.42 -14.33 0.06
N ALA A 267 -14.84 -15.59 -0.08
CA ALA A 267 -13.97 -16.74 0.15
C ALA A 267 -12.80 -16.79 -0.86
N ALA A 268 -13.07 -16.52 -2.14
CA ALA A 268 -12.04 -16.47 -3.19
C ALA A 268 -11.03 -15.33 -2.95
N ALA A 269 -11.52 -14.13 -2.63
CA ALA A 269 -10.71 -12.97 -2.29
C ALA A 269 -9.81 -13.24 -1.09
N ARG A 270 -10.37 -13.81 -0.03
CA ARG A 270 -9.63 -14.19 1.17
C ARG A 270 -8.57 -15.26 0.90
N ASN A 271 -8.88 -16.25 0.07
CA ASN A 271 -7.89 -17.25 -0.36
C ASN A 271 -6.76 -16.63 -1.20
N ALA A 272 -7.05 -15.62 -2.01
CA ALA A 272 -6.02 -14.87 -2.72
C ALA A 272 -5.11 -14.08 -1.77
N MET A 273 -5.68 -13.39 -0.77
CA MET A 273 -4.94 -12.73 0.30
C MET A 273 -4.05 -13.71 1.06
N TRP A 274 -4.57 -14.89 1.41
CA TRP A 274 -3.79 -15.91 2.10
C TRP A 274 -2.57 -16.37 1.29
N ARG A 275 -2.69 -16.48 -0.04
CA ARG A 275 -1.55 -16.81 -0.91
C ARG A 275 -0.45 -15.75 -0.85
N LEU A 276 -0.79 -14.46 -0.77
CA LEU A 276 0.17 -13.37 -0.61
C LEU A 276 0.74 -13.30 0.80
N PHE A 277 -0.09 -13.46 1.82
CA PHE A 277 0.33 -13.49 3.23
C PHE A 277 1.36 -14.60 3.46
N LYS A 278 1.15 -15.78 2.86
CA LYS A 278 2.13 -16.87 2.79
C LYS A 278 3.38 -16.55 1.96
N LYS A 279 3.62 -15.34 1.48
CA LYS A 279 4.91 -14.93 0.91
C LYS A 279 5.75 -14.13 1.89
N MET A 280 5.19 -13.75 3.04
CA MET A 280 5.93 -13.09 4.13
C MET A 280 6.83 -14.11 4.84
N GLU A 281 7.91 -13.63 5.43
CA GLU A 281 8.83 -14.43 6.26
C GLU A 281 8.56 -14.22 7.75
N TRP A 282 7.91 -13.11 8.11
CA TRP A 282 7.44 -12.82 9.45
C TRP A 282 6.07 -12.12 9.42
N ALA A 283 5.32 -12.22 10.51
CA ALA A 283 4.05 -11.54 10.74
C ALA A 283 3.91 -11.16 12.22
N PRO A 284 3.08 -10.17 12.59
CA PRO A 284 2.76 -9.96 14.00
C PRO A 284 2.06 -11.18 14.59
N ASN A 285 2.19 -11.42 15.90
CA ASN A 285 1.34 -12.40 16.60
C ASN A 285 -0.04 -11.79 16.87
N ALA A 286 -0.81 -11.59 15.81
CA ALA A 286 -2.15 -11.00 15.89
C ALA A 286 -3.10 -11.91 16.67
N ARG A 287 -3.90 -11.31 17.54
CA ARG A 287 -4.94 -11.95 18.32
C ARG A 287 -6.29 -11.32 18.00
N GLN A 288 -7.36 -11.88 18.55
CA GLN A 288 -8.71 -11.37 18.35
C GLN A 288 -8.85 -9.91 18.78
N ASP A 289 -8.26 -9.54 19.92
CA ASP A 289 -8.38 -8.23 20.57
C ASP A 289 -7.30 -7.23 20.15
N ARG A 290 -6.20 -7.66 19.52
CA ARG A 290 -5.09 -6.76 19.13
C ARG A 290 -4.25 -7.27 17.97
N ILE A 291 -3.68 -6.35 17.19
CA ILE A 291 -2.73 -6.68 16.11
C ILE A 291 -1.39 -7.14 16.67
N TRP A 292 -0.89 -6.47 17.73
CA TRP A 292 0.41 -6.76 18.32
C TRP A 292 0.26 -7.25 19.77
N GLN A 293 0.58 -8.52 20.01
CA GLN A 293 0.71 -9.02 21.37
C GLN A 293 2.05 -8.58 21.97
N THR A 294 2.04 -8.13 23.22
CA THR A 294 3.24 -7.62 23.91
C THR A 294 3.55 -8.31 25.23
N ARG A 295 2.67 -9.22 25.68
CA ARG A 295 2.88 -9.96 26.93
C ARG A 295 4.11 -10.85 26.82
N SER A 296 4.73 -11.11 27.96
CA SER A 296 5.95 -11.91 28.09
C SER A 296 5.69 -13.23 28.83
N ASP A 297 4.43 -13.65 28.88
CA ASP A 297 3.94 -14.85 29.58
C ASP A 297 4.08 -16.12 28.74
N ASP A 298 4.21 -15.98 27.42
CA ASP A 298 4.34 -17.11 26.50
C ASP A 298 5.79 -17.60 26.41
N SER A 299 6.07 -18.75 27.04
CA SER A 299 7.38 -19.38 27.07
C SER A 299 7.87 -19.88 25.70
N ALA A 300 6.97 -19.97 24.70
CA ALA A 300 7.34 -20.35 23.34
C ALA A 300 8.09 -19.22 22.60
N PHE A 301 7.96 -17.98 23.07
CA PHE A 301 8.66 -16.84 22.47
C PHE A 301 10.05 -16.65 23.07
N GLN A 302 11.02 -16.47 22.19
CA GLN A 302 12.39 -16.11 22.50
C GLN A 302 12.55 -14.60 22.43
N HIS A 303 13.48 -14.05 23.20
CA HIS A 303 13.82 -12.63 23.16
C HIS A 303 15.03 -12.38 22.25
N THR A 304 15.18 -11.14 21.82
CA THR A 304 16.44 -10.64 21.28
C THR A 304 17.59 -10.91 22.26
N ILE A 305 18.77 -11.27 21.73
CA ILE A 305 19.96 -11.59 22.54
C ILE A 305 20.30 -10.40 23.45
N GLY A 306 20.49 -10.68 24.74
CA GLY A 306 20.87 -9.67 25.74
C GLY A 306 19.69 -9.03 26.51
N ILE A 307 18.44 -9.31 26.12
CA ILE A 307 17.26 -8.84 26.85
C ILE A 307 16.83 -9.86 27.90
N ARG A 308 16.42 -9.37 29.09
CA ARG A 308 15.95 -10.22 30.18
C ARG A 308 14.61 -10.87 29.80
N LYS A 309 14.49 -12.18 30.04
CA LYS A 309 13.21 -12.90 29.95
C LYS A 309 12.16 -12.21 30.82
N GLY A 310 10.93 -12.09 30.31
CA GLY A 310 9.82 -11.44 31.02
C GLY A 310 9.68 -9.94 30.72
N THR A 311 10.52 -9.36 29.85
CA THR A 311 10.35 -7.97 29.41
C THR A 311 9.28 -7.92 28.32
N PRO A 312 8.23 -7.08 28.43
CA PRO A 312 7.24 -6.96 27.36
C PRO A 312 7.92 -6.45 26.08
N ALA A 313 7.54 -7.00 24.93
CA ALA A 313 8.01 -6.59 23.60
C ALA A 313 7.02 -7.10 22.54
N PRO A 314 6.92 -6.47 21.35
CA PRO A 314 6.06 -6.97 20.28
C PRO A 314 6.41 -8.44 19.95
N GLN A 315 5.39 -9.28 19.83
CA GLN A 315 5.54 -10.68 19.46
C GLN A 315 5.44 -10.85 17.93
N VAL A 316 6.43 -11.55 17.37
CA VAL A 316 6.58 -11.82 15.93
C VAL A 316 6.53 -13.33 15.68
N LEU A 317 5.73 -13.73 14.72
CA LEU A 317 5.71 -15.09 14.17
C LEU A 317 6.67 -15.16 12.99
N MET A 318 7.72 -15.95 13.13
CA MET A 318 8.63 -16.29 12.04
C MET A 318 8.08 -17.49 11.27
N ARG A 319 8.35 -17.54 9.97
CA ARG A 319 7.76 -18.60 9.13
C ARG A 319 8.50 -19.93 9.18
N LYS A 320 9.82 -19.89 8.97
CA LYS A 320 10.64 -21.11 8.77
C LYS A 320 11.98 -21.08 9.47
N ARG A 321 12.51 -19.89 9.78
CA ARG A 321 13.87 -19.70 10.25
C ARG A 321 13.90 -18.65 11.34
N GLU A 322 14.93 -18.77 12.17
CA GLU A 322 15.23 -17.79 13.20
C GLU A 322 15.57 -16.44 12.54
N PRO A 323 15.21 -15.32 13.19
CA PRO A 323 15.58 -14.01 12.72
C PRO A 323 17.08 -13.79 12.89
N THR A 324 17.68 -13.07 11.95
CA THR A 324 19.08 -12.67 12.08
C THR A 324 19.16 -11.29 12.73
N TRP A 325 19.99 -11.19 13.76
CA TRP A 325 20.29 -9.92 14.43
C TRP A 325 21.68 -9.48 14.03
N LEU A 326 21.84 -8.24 13.58
CA LEU A 326 23.17 -7.64 13.61
C LEU A 326 23.54 -7.53 15.08
N THR A 327 24.49 -8.33 15.53
CA THR A 327 25.19 -8.03 16.77
C THR A 327 25.77 -6.66 16.55
N ILE A 328 25.14 -5.63 17.10
CA ILE A 328 25.79 -4.35 17.29
C ILE A 328 26.92 -4.74 18.23
N GLN A 329 28.11 -5.02 17.67
CA GLN A 329 29.31 -5.02 18.45
C GLN A 329 29.30 -3.62 19.04
N ALA A 330 28.94 -3.53 20.32
CA ALA A 330 28.99 -2.28 21.03
C ALA A 330 30.40 -1.77 20.74
N LYS A 331 30.50 -0.70 19.94
CA LYS A 331 31.68 0.13 19.97
C LYS A 331 31.66 0.65 21.40
N VAL A 332 32.27 -0.12 22.29
CA VAL A 332 32.76 0.37 23.57
C VAL A 332 33.75 1.43 23.12
N ILE A 333 33.28 2.66 22.97
CA ILE A 333 34.16 3.80 22.84
C ILE A 333 34.80 3.87 24.23
N PRO A 334 36.08 3.49 24.39
CA PRO A 334 36.73 3.65 25.67
C PRO A 334 36.62 5.14 26.01
N ILE A 335 35.97 5.44 27.12
CA ILE A 335 36.02 6.77 27.70
C ILE A 335 37.44 6.87 28.27
N GLU A 336 38.35 7.49 27.52
CA GLU A 336 39.62 7.93 28.09
C GLU A 336 39.28 9.01 29.12
N ILE A 337 39.56 8.71 30.39
CA ILE A 337 39.42 9.62 31.54
C ILE A 337 40.76 10.31 31.76
#